data_AF-A0A2T6DP62-F1
#
_entry.id   AF-A0A2T6DP62-F1
#
_cell.length_a   1.000
_cell.length_b   1.000
_cell.length_c   1.000
_cell.angle_alpha   90.00
_cell.angle_beta   90.00
_cell.angle_gamma   90.00
#
_symmetry.space_group_name_H-M   'P 1'
#
loop_
_entity.id
_entity.type
_entity.pdbx_description
1 polymer ?
#
loop_
_entity_poly.entity_id
_entity_poly.type
_entity_poly.pdbx_seq_one_letter_code
_entity_poly.pdbx_strand_id
1 'polypeptide(L)'
;MASVRRDFAQTDSDAFGRSPFLRRLRSAASMRRHRKPNPESSTSMKLPVYLSSEDHSKLRLLLAAVMRGKRNVNVSRLLDELGRAIVLEPSAMPNRIVRLGSRVEIEDLDSGDIDAYTLCMPDRADAEQGQLSVLAPIGTALLGYGEGDVIEWETPGGLRRLRIRSVAQPALV
;
A
#
# COMPACT_ATOMS: atom_id res chain seq x y z
N MET A 1 -10.50 31.84 -25.64
CA MET A 1 -9.95 30.48 -25.57
C MET A 1 -9.14 30.35 -24.28
N ALA A 2 -9.79 30.01 -23.17
CA ALA A 2 -9.17 29.99 -21.84
C ALA A 2 -8.71 28.58 -21.47
N SER A 3 -7.44 28.49 -21.09
CA SER A 3 -6.72 27.32 -20.60
C SER A 3 -7.30 26.85 -19.26
N VAL A 4 -7.75 25.60 -19.18
CA VAL A 4 -8.15 24.95 -17.93
C VAL A 4 -6.99 24.08 -17.46
N ARG A 5 -6.09 24.66 -16.67
CA ARG A 5 -5.19 23.92 -15.78
C ARG A 5 -6.03 23.42 -14.61
N ARG A 6 -6.26 22.11 -14.51
CA ARG A 6 -6.82 21.50 -13.31
C ARG A 6 -5.67 21.16 -12.37
N ASP A 7 -5.49 22.02 -11.38
CA ASP A 7 -4.61 21.78 -10.23
C ASP A 7 -5.18 20.63 -9.38
N PHE A 8 -4.57 19.44 -9.50
CA PHE A 8 -4.93 18.22 -8.76
C PHE A 8 -4.27 18.16 -7.37
N ALA A 9 -4.18 19.29 -6.69
CA ALA A 9 -3.39 19.41 -5.47
C ALA A 9 -4.14 20.02 -4.29
N GLN A 10 -5.47 19.90 -4.18
CA GLN A 10 -6.15 20.47 -3.00
C GLN A 10 -7.57 19.95 -2.71
N THR A 11 -7.88 18.66 -2.80
CA THR A 11 -9.19 18.18 -2.29
C THR A 11 -9.13 16.72 -1.87
N ASP A 12 -8.46 16.43 -0.76
CA ASP A 12 -8.49 15.11 -0.12
C ASP A 12 -8.09 15.21 1.36
N SER A 13 -8.50 16.29 2.03
CA SER A 13 -8.23 16.48 3.47
C SER A 13 -9.35 15.91 4.35
N ASP A 14 -10.58 15.79 3.83
CA ASP A 14 -11.77 15.67 4.67
C ASP A 14 -12.33 14.24 4.76
N ALA A 15 -12.10 13.38 3.77
CA ALA A 15 -12.53 11.97 3.79
C ALA A 15 -11.65 11.08 4.72
N PHE A 16 -10.43 11.52 5.05
CA PHE A 16 -9.46 10.75 5.86
C PHE A 16 -9.69 10.86 7.38
N GLY A 17 -10.67 11.67 7.82
CA GLY A 17 -10.88 12.00 9.24
C GLY A 17 -11.65 10.96 10.06
N ARG A 18 -12.26 9.96 9.42
CA ARG A 18 -13.21 9.03 10.09
C ARG A 18 -12.60 7.69 10.51
N SER A 19 -11.46 7.28 9.93
CA SER A 19 -10.74 6.08 10.38
C SER A 19 -9.88 6.41 11.62
N PRO A 20 -10.11 5.76 12.78
CA PRO A 20 -9.29 5.93 13.97
C PRO A 20 -7.80 5.64 13.73
N PHE A 21 -7.50 4.80 12.73
CA PHE A 21 -6.15 4.42 12.30
C PHE A 21 -5.48 5.50 11.42
N LEU A 22 -6.15 5.99 10.36
CA LEU A 22 -5.58 7.03 9.48
C LEU A 22 -5.40 8.38 10.20
N ARG A 23 -6.23 8.66 11.20
CA ARG A 23 -6.07 9.82 12.09
C ARG A 23 -4.77 9.76 12.90
N ARG A 24 -4.37 8.55 13.36
CA ARG A 24 -3.10 8.35 14.06
C ARG A 24 -1.88 8.51 13.14
N LEU A 25 -2.01 8.16 11.85
CA LEU A 25 -0.95 8.36 10.85
C LEU A 25 -0.68 9.85 10.52
N ARG A 26 -1.72 10.71 10.46
CA ARG A 26 -1.55 12.16 10.21
C ARG A 26 -0.91 12.91 11.39
N SER A 27 -1.24 12.54 12.64
CA SER A 27 -0.70 13.20 13.84
C SER A 27 0.81 13.03 14.02
N ALA A 28 1.37 11.99 13.41
CA ALA A 28 2.73 11.55 13.61
C ALA A 28 3.73 12.29 12.66
N ALA A 29 3.22 12.90 11.59
CA ALA A 29 4.03 13.53 10.54
C ALA A 29 4.52 14.96 10.84
N SER A 30 4.12 15.58 11.98
CA SER A 30 4.42 16.99 12.28
C SER A 30 5.46 17.22 13.39
N MET A 31 6.16 16.20 13.87
CA MET A 31 7.18 16.37 14.93
C MET A 31 8.54 15.83 14.49
N ARG A 32 9.32 16.70 13.84
CA ARG A 32 10.76 16.51 13.66
C ARG A 32 11.51 17.03 14.88
N ARG A 33 12.16 16.13 15.63
CA ARG A 33 13.55 16.33 16.07
C ARG A 33 14.32 15.02 15.88
N HIS A 34 15.57 15.18 15.49
CA HIS A 34 16.44 14.19 14.87
C HIS A 34 16.52 12.82 15.54
N ARG A 35 16.33 11.77 14.73
CA ARG A 35 17.06 10.50 14.89
C ARG A 35 17.51 10.06 13.50
N LYS A 36 18.83 9.99 13.26
CA LYS A 36 19.37 9.41 12.03
C LYS A 36 18.97 7.93 11.98
N PRO A 37 18.44 7.40 10.86
CA PRO A 37 18.24 5.98 10.71
C PRO A 37 19.60 5.26 10.71
N ASN A 38 19.70 4.17 11.48
CA ASN A 38 20.85 3.28 11.54
C ASN A 38 20.88 2.42 10.25
N PRO A 39 22.01 2.34 9.51
CA PRO A 39 22.06 1.63 8.23
C PRO A 39 22.08 0.09 8.33
N GLU A 40 22.06 -0.52 9.52
CA GLU A 40 22.37 -1.96 9.69
C GLU A 40 21.28 -2.82 10.34
N SER A 41 20.06 -2.33 10.56
CA SER A 41 18.97 -3.16 11.09
C SER A 41 18.04 -3.65 9.98
N SER A 42 18.16 -4.94 9.66
CA SER A 42 17.29 -5.80 8.84
C SER A 42 17.53 -5.87 7.34
N THR A 43 18.56 -6.63 6.94
CA THR A 43 18.42 -7.48 5.73
C THR A 43 17.45 -8.62 6.07
N SER A 44 16.19 -8.27 6.38
CA SER A 44 15.10 -9.23 6.46
C SER A 44 14.96 -9.79 5.05
N MET A 45 15.08 -11.11 4.91
CA MET A 45 14.89 -11.83 3.65
C MET A 45 13.50 -11.47 3.12
N LYS A 46 13.43 -10.44 2.27
CA LYS A 46 12.17 -9.95 1.73
C LYS A 46 11.56 -11.09 0.91
N LEU A 47 10.42 -11.61 1.37
CA LEU A 47 9.66 -12.64 0.66
C LEU A 47 9.50 -12.25 -0.82
N PRO A 48 9.56 -13.23 -1.74
CA PRO A 48 9.32 -12.96 -3.16
C PRO A 48 7.91 -12.38 -3.33
N VAL A 49 7.81 -11.25 -4.02
CA VAL A 49 6.53 -10.63 -4.37
C VAL A 49 5.99 -11.34 -5.60
N TYR A 50 4.84 -12.00 -5.48
CA TYR A 50 4.15 -12.62 -6.61
C TYR A 50 3.15 -11.63 -7.21
N LEU A 51 3.17 -11.46 -8.53
CA LEU A 51 2.23 -10.61 -9.25
C LEU A 51 1.70 -11.31 -10.48
N SER A 52 0.44 -11.06 -10.81
CA SER A 52 -0.07 -11.43 -12.12
C SER A 52 0.62 -10.59 -13.21
N SER A 53 0.75 -11.15 -14.41
CA SER A 53 1.22 -10.44 -15.60
C SER A 53 0.43 -9.14 -15.87
N GLU A 54 -0.88 -9.17 -15.62
CA GLU A 54 -1.78 -8.03 -15.74
C GLU A 54 -1.49 -6.94 -14.71
N ASP A 55 -1.39 -7.29 -13.42
CA ASP A 55 -1.13 -6.32 -12.35
C ASP A 55 0.25 -5.71 -12.46
N HIS A 56 1.27 -6.53 -12.79
CA HIS A 56 2.61 -6.03 -13.04
C HIS A 56 2.63 -4.98 -14.17
N SER A 57 1.88 -5.23 -15.25
CA SER A 57 1.74 -4.28 -16.36
C SER A 57 1.04 -2.98 -15.94
N LYS A 58 -0.11 -3.08 -15.24
CA LYS A 58 -0.86 -1.92 -14.71
C LYS A 58 0.00 -1.06 -13.78
N LEU A 59 0.72 -1.70 -12.84
CA LEU A 59 1.53 -1.00 -11.87
C LEU A 59 2.75 -0.32 -12.51
N ARG A 60 3.37 -0.93 -13.53
CA ARG A 60 4.43 -0.25 -14.31
C ARG A 60 3.93 1.00 -15.03
N LEU A 61 2.76 0.91 -15.66
CA LEU A 61 2.15 2.08 -16.32
C LEU A 61 1.84 3.19 -15.32
N LEU A 62 1.33 2.83 -14.15
CA LEU A 62 1.08 3.77 -13.06
C LEU A 62 2.37 4.47 -12.62
N LEU A 63 3.44 3.72 -12.35
CA LEU A 63 4.72 4.30 -11.94
C LEU A 63 5.29 5.25 -13.02
N ALA A 64 5.22 4.88 -14.29
CA ALA A 64 5.65 5.73 -15.40
C ALA A 64 4.85 7.05 -15.50
N ALA A 65 3.59 7.05 -15.07
CA ALA A 65 2.77 8.26 -15.00
C ALA A 65 3.14 9.13 -13.78
N VAL A 66 3.31 8.52 -12.60
CA VAL A 66 3.51 9.24 -11.33
C VAL A 66 4.94 9.80 -11.18
N MET A 67 5.95 9.14 -11.74
CA MET A 67 7.36 9.56 -11.64
C MET A 67 7.65 10.92 -12.28
N ARG A 68 6.75 11.47 -13.12
CA ARG A 68 6.94 12.77 -13.79
C ARG A 68 6.75 13.99 -12.87
N GLY A 69 6.35 13.78 -11.61
CA GLY A 69 5.96 14.87 -10.70
C GLY A 69 6.82 15.04 -9.45
N LYS A 70 6.90 14.04 -8.55
CA LYS A 70 7.54 14.15 -7.23
C LYS A 70 8.17 12.82 -6.78
N ARG A 71 9.29 12.88 -6.04
CA ARG A 71 9.90 11.72 -5.37
C ARG A 71 9.02 11.29 -4.20
N ASN A 72 8.30 10.19 -4.33
CA ASN A 72 7.52 9.57 -3.26
C ASN A 72 8.23 8.28 -2.83
N VAL A 73 8.44 8.09 -1.52
CA VAL A 73 9.11 6.90 -0.97
C VAL A 73 8.35 5.62 -1.31
N ASN A 74 7.01 5.66 -1.35
CA ASN A 74 6.18 4.51 -1.72
C ASN A 74 6.32 4.17 -3.21
N VAL A 75 6.52 5.18 -4.07
CA VAL A 75 6.78 4.98 -5.50
C VAL A 75 8.12 4.28 -5.70
N SER A 76 9.17 4.70 -4.98
CA SER A 76 10.47 4.02 -5.02
C SER A 76 10.36 2.59 -4.51
N ARG A 77 9.68 2.38 -3.38
CA ARG A 77 9.48 1.05 -2.80
C ARG A 77 8.73 0.15 -3.78
N LEU A 78 7.61 0.60 -4.34
CA LEU A 78 6.85 -0.18 -5.31
C LEU A 78 7.69 -0.49 -6.56
N LEU A 79 8.52 0.44 -7.04
CA LEU A 79 9.44 0.18 -8.15
C LEU A 79 10.43 -0.95 -7.83
N ASP A 80 11.02 -0.93 -6.63
CA ASP A 80 11.95 -1.97 -6.16
C ASP A 80 11.24 -3.32 -6.04
N GLU A 81 10.02 -3.34 -5.51
CA GLU A 81 9.19 -4.55 -5.40
C GLU A 81 8.82 -5.11 -6.79
N LEU A 82 8.43 -4.26 -7.76
CA LEU A 82 8.18 -4.68 -9.14
C LEU A 82 9.44 -5.20 -9.83
N GLY A 83 10.62 -4.63 -9.52
CA GLY A 83 11.89 -5.04 -10.11
C GLY A 83 12.31 -6.47 -9.75
N ARG A 84 11.87 -6.97 -8.59
CA ARG A 84 12.19 -8.32 -8.07
C ARG A 84 10.99 -9.29 -8.07
N ALA A 85 9.84 -8.86 -8.58
CA ALA A 85 8.62 -9.65 -8.52
C ALA A 85 8.70 -10.90 -9.41
N ILE A 86 8.17 -12.02 -8.91
CA ILE A 86 7.92 -13.21 -9.72
C ILE A 86 6.58 -13.01 -10.41
N VAL A 87 6.62 -12.84 -11.73
CA VAL A 87 5.43 -12.63 -12.55
C VAL A 87 4.85 -13.97 -12.96
N LEU A 88 3.58 -14.19 -12.64
CA LEU A 88 2.83 -15.41 -12.95
C LEU A 88 1.63 -15.07 -13.84
N GLU A 89 1.13 -16.08 -14.57
CA GLU A 89 -0.18 -15.97 -15.20
C GLU A 89 -1.28 -15.88 -14.12
N PRO A 90 -2.39 -15.17 -14.37
CA PRO A 90 -3.48 -15.04 -13.39
C PRO A 90 -3.99 -16.38 -12.85
N SER A 91 -4.04 -17.41 -13.70
CA SER A 91 -4.46 -18.77 -13.33
C SER A 91 -3.48 -19.51 -12.42
N ALA A 92 -2.22 -19.07 -12.37
CA ALA A 92 -1.17 -19.65 -11.54
C ALA A 92 -0.94 -18.85 -10.24
N MET A 93 -1.66 -17.74 -10.04
CA MET A 93 -1.52 -16.94 -8.83
C MET A 93 -2.09 -17.66 -7.60
N PRO A 94 -1.33 -17.76 -6.48
CA PRO A 94 -1.87 -18.35 -5.27
C PRO A 94 -2.99 -17.49 -4.68
N ASN A 95 -4.12 -18.10 -4.31
CA ASN A 95 -5.31 -17.40 -3.81
C ASN A 95 -5.09 -16.64 -2.48
N ARG A 96 -4.03 -16.96 -1.75
CA ARG A 96 -3.68 -16.30 -0.50
C ARG A 96 -2.92 -14.99 -0.68
N ILE A 97 -2.44 -14.66 -1.89
CA ILE A 97 -1.59 -13.50 -2.14
C ILE A 97 -2.45 -12.27 -2.43
N VAL A 98 -2.13 -11.16 -1.77
CA VAL A 98 -2.76 -9.87 -2.01
C VAL A 98 -2.32 -9.33 -3.36
N ARG A 99 -3.31 -9.10 -4.23
CA ARG A 99 -3.17 -8.47 -5.55
C ARG A 99 -4.16 -7.32 -5.70
N LEU A 100 -4.13 -6.63 -6.85
CA LEU A 100 -5.13 -5.59 -7.11
C LEU A 100 -6.53 -6.20 -7.11
N GLY A 101 -7.46 -5.52 -6.44
CA GLY A 101 -8.82 -5.96 -6.20
C GLY A 101 -9.00 -6.93 -5.04
N SER A 102 -7.93 -7.44 -4.41
CA SER A 102 -8.06 -8.31 -3.24
C SER A 102 -8.67 -7.53 -2.06
N ARG A 103 -9.64 -8.14 -1.39
CA ARG A 103 -10.13 -7.71 -0.08
C ARG A 103 -9.30 -8.39 0.99
N VAL A 104 -8.70 -7.59 1.87
CA VAL A 104 -7.74 -8.02 2.88
C VAL A 104 -8.24 -7.61 4.25
N GLU A 105 -8.30 -8.55 5.18
CA GLU A 105 -8.50 -8.27 6.60
C GLU A 105 -7.13 -8.23 7.29
N ILE A 106 -6.90 -7.18 8.06
CA ILE A 106 -5.65 -6.95 8.78
C ILE A 106 -5.92 -6.75 10.25
N GLU A 107 -5.09 -7.37 11.08
CA GLU A 107 -5.10 -7.21 12.53
C GLU A 107 -3.86 -6.41 12.96
N ASP A 108 -4.08 -5.33 13.71
CA ASP A 108 -3.03 -4.65 14.46
C ASP A 108 -2.64 -5.49 15.67
N LEU A 109 -1.44 -6.05 15.66
CA LEU A 109 -0.99 -6.93 16.74
C LEU A 109 -0.71 -6.20 18.05
N ASP A 110 -0.64 -4.87 18.03
CA ASP A 110 -0.40 -4.09 19.23
C ASP A 110 -1.71 -3.63 19.89
N SER A 111 -2.78 -3.34 19.12
CA SER A 111 -4.09 -2.93 19.66
C SER A 111 -5.17 -4.01 19.63
N GLY A 112 -5.03 -5.02 18.77
CA GLY A 112 -6.07 -6.00 18.45
C GLY A 112 -7.16 -5.49 17.51
N ASP A 113 -7.04 -4.25 16.99
CA ASP A 113 -8.01 -3.70 16.04
C ASP A 113 -7.96 -4.47 14.72
N ILE A 114 -9.13 -4.76 14.16
CA ILE A 114 -9.29 -5.44 12.88
C ILE A 114 -9.95 -4.49 11.89
N ASP A 115 -9.29 -4.29 10.75
CA ASP A 115 -9.77 -3.49 9.64
C ASP A 115 -9.78 -4.31 8.35
N ALA A 116 -10.66 -3.97 7.41
CA ALA A 116 -10.76 -4.63 6.11
C ALA A 116 -10.70 -3.63 4.96
N TYR A 117 -9.87 -3.90 3.96
CA TYR A 117 -9.64 -3.02 2.82
C TYR A 117 -9.63 -3.77 1.50
N THR A 118 -10.02 -3.11 0.42
CA THR A 118 -9.81 -3.59 -0.95
C THR A 118 -8.62 -2.86 -1.55
N LEU A 119 -7.57 -3.58 -1.95
CA LEU A 119 -6.39 -2.97 -2.58
C LEU A 119 -6.75 -2.53 -4.01
N CYS A 120 -6.57 -1.24 -4.34
CA CYS A 120 -7.02 -0.68 -5.61
C CYS A 120 -5.99 0.28 -6.24
N MET A 121 -6.26 0.66 -7.49
CA MET A 121 -5.50 1.70 -8.18
C MET A 121 -5.82 3.08 -7.60
N PRO A 122 -4.90 4.07 -7.69
CA PRO A 122 -5.09 5.38 -7.04
C PRO A 122 -6.35 6.14 -7.49
N ASP A 123 -6.77 5.98 -8.74
CA ASP A 123 -7.99 6.57 -9.32
C ASP A 123 -9.29 5.98 -8.74
N ARG A 124 -9.22 4.83 -8.07
CA ARG A 124 -10.34 4.14 -7.42
C ARG A 124 -10.30 4.21 -5.89
N ALA A 125 -9.32 4.93 -5.33
CA ALA A 125 -9.13 5.00 -3.90
C ALA A 125 -10.25 5.83 -3.25
N ASP A 126 -10.83 5.27 -2.20
CA ASP A 126 -11.92 5.86 -1.43
C ASP A 126 -11.86 5.28 -0.01
N ALA A 127 -11.39 6.09 0.93
CA ALA A 127 -11.21 5.67 2.31
C ALA A 127 -12.55 5.36 3.01
N GLU A 128 -13.64 6.01 2.61
CA GLU A 128 -14.96 5.81 3.21
C GLU A 128 -15.55 4.46 2.77
N GLN A 129 -15.18 3.99 1.58
CA GLN A 129 -15.58 2.69 1.04
C GLN A 129 -14.57 1.57 1.32
N GLY A 130 -13.49 1.86 2.06
CA GLY A 130 -12.42 0.88 2.32
C GLY A 130 -11.59 0.53 1.08
N GLN A 131 -11.60 1.37 0.04
CA GLN A 131 -10.79 1.22 -1.17
C GLN A 131 -9.42 1.83 -0.94
N LEU A 132 -8.43 0.99 -0.68
CA LEU A 132 -7.07 1.37 -0.30
C LEU A 132 -6.17 1.45 -1.53
N SER A 133 -5.62 2.62 -1.80
CA SER A 133 -4.65 2.80 -2.90
C SER A 133 -3.39 1.96 -2.71
N VAL A 134 -2.94 1.29 -3.77
CA VAL A 134 -1.63 0.62 -3.84
C VAL A 134 -0.44 1.56 -3.59
N LEU A 135 -0.61 2.87 -3.77
CA LEU A 135 0.42 3.89 -3.48
C LEU A 135 0.37 4.46 -2.06
N ALA A 136 -0.62 4.06 -1.25
CA ALA A 136 -0.64 4.37 0.17
C ALA A 136 0.47 3.58 0.89
N PRO A 137 1.02 4.07 2.02
CA PRO A 137 2.11 3.40 2.73
C PRO A 137 1.82 1.93 3.04
N ILE A 138 0.62 1.67 3.58
CA ILE A 138 0.14 0.32 3.89
C ILE A 138 -0.20 -0.47 2.61
N GLY A 139 -0.79 0.17 1.59
CA GLY A 139 -1.14 -0.49 0.33
C GLY A 139 0.08 -1.05 -0.41
N THR A 140 1.18 -0.29 -0.46
CA THR A 140 2.45 -0.77 -1.04
C THR A 140 3.05 -1.91 -0.22
N ALA A 141 2.85 -1.92 1.10
CA ALA A 141 3.35 -2.97 1.97
C ALA A 141 2.53 -4.26 1.90
N LEU A 142 1.24 -4.20 1.54
CA LEU A 142 0.36 -5.36 1.42
C LEU A 142 0.59 -6.13 0.11
N LEU A 143 0.91 -5.43 -0.98
CA LEU A 143 1.05 -6.05 -2.30
C LEU A 143 2.06 -7.20 -2.29
N GLY A 144 1.64 -8.39 -2.72
CA GLY A 144 2.49 -9.58 -2.81
C GLY A 144 2.70 -10.34 -1.50
N TYR A 145 2.25 -9.83 -0.36
CA TYR A 145 2.15 -10.59 0.88
C TYR A 145 0.90 -11.47 0.87
N GLY A 146 0.82 -12.45 1.75
CA GLY A 146 -0.31 -13.35 1.83
C GLY A 146 -0.89 -13.56 3.22
N GLU A 147 -1.99 -14.30 3.26
CA GLU A 147 -2.65 -14.71 4.50
C GLU A 147 -1.66 -15.38 5.48
N GLY A 148 -1.68 -14.92 6.73
CA GLY A 148 -0.78 -15.35 7.80
C GLY A 148 0.50 -14.52 7.92
N ASP A 149 0.90 -13.79 6.88
CA ASP A 149 2.10 -12.95 6.91
C ASP A 149 1.97 -11.80 7.90
N VAL A 150 3.09 -11.41 8.49
CA VAL A 150 3.21 -10.25 9.36
C VAL A 150 4.04 -9.18 8.65
N ILE A 151 3.46 -7.99 8.54
CA ILE A 151 4.11 -6.81 7.98
C ILE A 151 4.55 -5.94 9.14
N GLU A 152 5.84 -5.61 9.16
CA GLU A 152 6.39 -4.65 10.09
C GLU A 152 6.65 -3.32 9.38
N TRP A 153 6.24 -2.22 9.98
CA TRP A 153 6.61 -0.90 9.47
C TRP A 153 6.86 0.08 10.60
N GLU A 154 7.77 1.01 10.36
CA GLU A 154 8.05 2.11 11.29
C GLU A 154 6.96 3.19 11.16
N THR A 155 6.26 3.47 12.25
CA THR A 155 5.51 4.72 12.40
C THR A 155 6.28 5.68 13.29
N PRO A 156 5.94 6.98 13.30
CA PRO A 156 6.53 7.88 14.29
C PRO A 156 6.11 7.52 15.73
N GLY A 157 5.06 6.70 15.93
CA GLY A 157 4.71 6.12 17.22
C GLY A 157 5.48 4.84 17.59
N GLY A 158 6.45 4.41 16.76
CA GLY A 158 7.21 3.18 16.94
C GLY A 158 6.94 2.14 15.86
N LEU A 159 7.62 1.00 15.98
CA LEU A 159 7.40 -0.17 15.12
C LEU A 159 5.96 -0.67 15.31
N ARG A 160 5.25 -0.88 14.21
CA ARG A 160 3.91 -1.45 14.21
C ARG A 160 3.92 -2.75 13.43
N ARG A 161 3.17 -3.74 13.92
CA ARG A 161 3.11 -5.08 13.33
C ARG A 161 1.67 -5.39 12.96
N LEU A 162 1.43 -5.64 11.69
CA LEU A 162 0.13 -6.05 11.19
C LEU A 162 0.16 -7.49 10.73
N ARG A 163 -0.85 -8.29 11.08
CA ARG A 163 -1.05 -9.62 10.50
C ARG A 163 -2.12 -9.58 9.44
N ILE A 164 -1.86 -10.19 8.28
CA ILE A 164 -2.89 -10.45 7.28
C ILE A 164 -3.72 -11.65 7.77
N ARG A 165 -4.98 -11.39 8.12
CA ARG A 165 -5.91 -12.39 8.66
C ARG A 165 -6.56 -13.23 7.57
N SER A 166 -6.95 -12.58 6.48
CA SER A 166 -7.57 -13.24 5.34
C SER A 166 -7.35 -12.44 4.05
N VAL A 167 -7.31 -13.16 2.93
CA VAL A 167 -7.28 -12.57 1.60
C VAL A 167 -8.40 -13.17 0.76
N ALA A 168 -9.37 -12.33 0.39
CA ALA A 168 -10.42 -12.67 -0.56
C ALA A 168 -10.09 -12.06 -1.93
N GLN A 169 -10.07 -12.92 -2.94
CA GLN A 169 -9.77 -12.51 -4.31
C GLN A 169 -10.98 -11.82 -4.96
N PRO A 170 -10.77 -10.82 -5.84
CA PRO A 170 -11.86 -10.23 -6.60
C PRO A 170 -12.54 -11.33 -7.43
N ALA A 171 -13.87 -11.28 -7.53
CA ALA A 171 -14.61 -12.17 -8.41
C ALA A 171 -14.03 -12.04 -9.83
N LEU A 172 -13.70 -13.18 -10.46
CA LEU A 172 -13.35 -13.21 -11.87
C LEU A 172 -14.59 -12.75 -12.65
N VAL A 173 -14.50 -11.58 -13.28
CA VAL A 173 -15.50 -11.07 -14.22
C VAL A 173 -15.15 -11.50 -15.63
#